data_AF-A0AB73ZCU3-F1
#
_entry.id   AF-A0AB73ZCU3-F1
#
_cell.length_a   1.000
_cell.length_b   1.000
_cell.length_c   1.000
_cell.angle_alpha   90.00
_cell.angle_beta   90.00
_cell.angle_gamma   90.00
#
_symmetry.space_group_name_H-M   'P 1'
#
loop_
_entity.id
_entity.type
_entity.pdbx_description
1 polymer ?
#
loop_
_entity_poly.entity_id
_entity_poly.type
_entity_poly.pdbx_seq_one_letter_code
_entity_poly.pdbx_strand_id
1 'polypeptide(L)'
;MNIEELKVKAENIVENIKDKGIYLKENTFIDYKLELKLNPNVGNVLIFLRNFAKDILAFANKDGGLLLLGFNENKETGEITDIGLKEDDINILRAIDLKDLSDQFVKMFDAQIIVDIHAFNIATRKFYYILIEKHNSILIPKNDFLDYGLKKGDIIYRSAGNNLKANERTSEFNTFIEAKVNEKNKEFMQIWSNLLPEVFDINPKEILIINPLQGKVYGYNSKSNILSSTDIEIDNKDDGPINVILNAISAGEIGKISTNEGKPIYKLVGEIILNNEKVKESTSMNSIHDEIKQKTKYKISNIQLKMVMLYLGWVKNGAFNIDKPKNDDINPDFSEYIWIETIDNLKGKKKVVFSPKAVTPLLEIVEDSPRHVDVFGALLKTKS
;
A
#
# COMPACT_ATOMS: atom_id res chain seq x y z
N MET A 1 12.56 -1.26 -16.43
CA MET A 1 11.86 -0.74 -17.61
C MET A 1 10.64 -1.59 -17.85
N ASN A 2 9.52 -0.96 -18.19
CA ASN A 2 8.30 -1.67 -18.57
C ASN A 2 8.39 -2.13 -20.05
N ILE A 3 7.45 -2.97 -20.49
CA ILE A 3 7.48 -3.53 -21.85
C ILE A 3 7.39 -2.46 -22.96
N GLU A 4 6.68 -1.36 -22.73
CA GLU A 4 6.52 -0.27 -23.71
C GLU A 4 7.81 0.49 -23.92
N GLU A 5 8.50 0.87 -22.83
CA GLU A 5 9.83 1.48 -22.87
C GLU A 5 10.85 0.57 -23.55
N LEU A 6 10.79 -0.74 -23.24
CA LEU A 6 11.64 -1.75 -23.86
C LEU A 6 11.41 -1.84 -25.36
N LYS A 7 10.14 -1.82 -25.79
CA LYS A 7 9.78 -1.88 -27.20
C LYS A 7 10.31 -0.68 -27.98
N VAL A 8 10.13 0.54 -27.47
CA VAL A 8 10.67 1.76 -28.10
C VAL A 8 12.20 1.70 -28.23
N LYS A 9 12.89 1.25 -27.17
CA LYS A 9 14.36 1.10 -27.23
C LYS A 9 14.78 0.00 -28.21
N ALA A 10 14.09 -1.13 -28.21
CA ALA A 10 14.39 -2.24 -29.11
C ALA A 10 14.18 -1.85 -30.57
N GLU A 11 13.10 -1.15 -30.90
CA GLU A 11 12.84 -0.64 -32.25
C GLU A 11 13.96 0.28 -32.72
N ASN A 12 14.39 1.24 -31.89
CA ASN A 12 15.53 2.11 -32.20
C ASN A 12 16.83 1.32 -32.44
N ILE A 13 17.10 0.26 -31.66
CA ILE A 13 18.28 -0.59 -31.84
C ILE A 13 18.18 -1.37 -33.15
N VAL A 14 17.02 -1.97 -33.42
CA VAL A 14 16.76 -2.76 -34.63
C VAL A 14 16.85 -1.88 -35.88
N GLU A 15 16.34 -0.65 -35.86
CA GLU A 15 16.50 0.32 -36.96
C GLU A 15 17.96 0.70 -37.19
N ASN A 16 18.72 0.98 -36.12
CA ASN A 16 20.15 1.27 -36.26
C ASN A 16 20.94 0.09 -36.84
N ILE A 17 20.57 -1.15 -36.51
CA ILE A 17 21.17 -2.35 -37.11
C ILE A 17 20.78 -2.44 -38.60
N LYS A 18 19.49 -2.30 -38.94
CA LYS A 18 18.98 -2.45 -40.32
C LYS A 18 19.51 -1.39 -41.27
N ASP A 19 19.46 -0.12 -40.85
CA ASP A 19 19.65 1.00 -41.76
C ASP A 19 21.08 1.55 -41.72
N LYS A 20 21.77 1.38 -40.59
CA LYS A 20 23.11 1.96 -40.36
C LYS A 20 24.20 0.91 -40.14
N GLY A 21 23.84 -0.37 -39.96
CA GLY A 21 24.80 -1.43 -39.64
C GLY A 21 25.56 -1.16 -38.32
N ILE A 22 24.92 -0.49 -37.36
CA ILE A 22 25.54 -0.17 -36.07
C ILE A 22 25.13 -1.24 -35.05
N TYR A 23 26.10 -2.03 -34.60
CA TYR A 23 25.91 -3.06 -33.59
C TYR A 23 26.47 -2.60 -32.25
N LEU A 24 25.61 -2.49 -31.25
CA LEU A 24 26.02 -2.15 -29.89
C LEU A 24 26.66 -3.38 -29.23
N LYS A 25 27.78 -3.20 -28.53
CA LYS A 25 28.40 -4.28 -27.73
C LYS A 25 27.45 -4.76 -26.64
N GLU A 26 27.57 -6.04 -26.26
CA GLU A 26 26.86 -6.60 -25.12
C GLU A 26 27.08 -5.77 -23.85
N ASN A 27 26.01 -5.63 -23.08
CA ASN A 27 26.03 -4.81 -21.87
C ASN A 27 24.97 -5.29 -20.88
N THR A 28 24.57 -4.44 -19.94
CA THR A 28 23.54 -4.77 -18.95
C THR A 28 22.13 -4.85 -19.53
N PHE A 29 21.93 -4.36 -20.75
CA PHE A 29 20.65 -4.25 -21.44
C PHE A 29 20.53 -5.18 -22.66
N ILE A 30 21.63 -5.42 -23.38
CA ILE A 30 21.64 -6.20 -24.64
C ILE A 30 22.53 -7.44 -24.49
N ASP A 31 22.05 -8.55 -25.04
CA ASP A 31 22.77 -9.81 -25.19
C ASP A 31 22.44 -10.42 -26.56
N TYR A 32 23.44 -10.99 -27.25
CA TYR A 32 23.29 -11.58 -28.57
C TYR A 32 23.41 -13.11 -28.50
N LYS A 33 22.59 -13.79 -29.30
CA LYS A 33 22.63 -15.24 -29.45
C LYS A 33 22.48 -15.60 -30.92
N LEU A 34 23.24 -16.61 -31.36
CA LEU A 34 23.22 -17.03 -32.75
C LEU A 34 22.05 -17.98 -33.05
N GLU A 35 21.99 -19.10 -32.32
CA GLU A 35 21.03 -20.18 -32.56
C GLU A 35 20.60 -20.82 -31.23
N LEU A 36 19.47 -21.52 -31.23
CA LEU A 36 19.02 -22.26 -30.06
C LEU A 36 19.71 -23.61 -30.03
N LYS A 37 20.07 -24.08 -28.85
CA LYS A 37 20.49 -25.47 -28.64
C LYS A 37 19.27 -26.37 -28.71
N LEU A 38 19.05 -26.95 -29.90
CA LEU A 38 17.92 -27.80 -30.18
C LEU A 38 18.09 -29.21 -29.58
N ASN A 39 16.99 -29.81 -29.14
CA ASN A 39 16.94 -31.22 -28.77
C ASN A 39 15.61 -31.81 -29.26
N PRO A 40 15.62 -32.75 -30.23
CA PRO A 40 14.41 -33.21 -30.90
C PRO A 40 13.43 -33.97 -29.99
N ASN A 41 13.86 -34.42 -28.81
CA ASN A 41 13.04 -35.23 -27.90
C ASN A 41 12.33 -34.40 -26.81
N VAL A 42 12.31 -33.07 -26.96
CA VAL A 42 11.93 -32.14 -25.90
C VAL A 42 10.95 -31.09 -26.43
N GLY A 43 9.92 -30.77 -25.63
CA GLY A 43 8.92 -29.77 -26.02
C GLY A 43 9.50 -28.36 -26.18
N ASN A 44 8.87 -27.56 -27.04
CA ASN A 44 9.36 -26.22 -27.45
C ASN A 44 9.63 -25.27 -26.27
N VAL A 45 8.72 -25.22 -25.29
CA VAL A 45 8.89 -24.39 -24.07
C VAL A 45 10.12 -24.82 -23.27
N LEU A 46 10.40 -26.12 -23.18
CA LEU A 46 11.58 -26.61 -22.47
C LEU A 46 12.87 -26.28 -23.23
N ILE A 47 12.88 -26.35 -24.57
CA ILE A 47 14.00 -25.89 -25.39
C ILE A 47 14.25 -24.39 -25.15
N PHE A 48 13.20 -23.58 -25.16
CA PHE A 48 13.27 -22.15 -24.90
C PHE A 48 13.89 -21.85 -23.53
N LEU A 49 13.36 -22.47 -22.46
CA LEU A 49 13.85 -22.28 -21.10
C LEU A 49 15.31 -22.74 -20.92
N ARG A 50 15.71 -23.84 -21.54
CA ARG A 50 17.12 -24.30 -21.53
C ARG A 50 18.09 -23.28 -22.11
N ASN A 51 17.65 -22.54 -23.12
CA ASN A 51 18.49 -21.54 -23.78
C ASN A 51 18.46 -20.19 -23.05
N PHE A 52 17.32 -19.78 -22.48
CA PHE A 52 17.13 -18.40 -22.06
C PHE A 52 16.75 -18.20 -20.59
N ALA A 53 16.34 -19.23 -19.84
CA ALA A 53 15.79 -19.02 -18.48
C ALA A 53 16.78 -18.29 -17.54
N LYS A 54 18.08 -18.58 -17.65
CA LYS A 54 19.12 -17.90 -16.86
C LYS A 54 19.28 -16.43 -17.25
N ASP A 55 19.26 -16.13 -18.55
CA ASP A 55 19.34 -14.76 -19.06
C ASP A 55 18.09 -13.96 -18.69
N ILE A 56 16.91 -14.55 -18.87
CA ILE A 56 15.61 -13.96 -18.50
C ILE A 56 15.59 -13.60 -17.01
N LEU A 57 16.01 -14.53 -16.14
CA LEU A 57 16.10 -14.27 -14.71
C LEU A 57 17.08 -13.12 -14.41
N ALA A 58 18.25 -13.12 -15.05
CA ALA A 58 19.28 -12.11 -14.84
C ALA A 58 18.83 -10.70 -15.26
N PHE A 59 18.12 -10.58 -16.38
CA PHE A 59 17.55 -9.32 -16.87
C PHE A 59 16.38 -8.86 -16.02
N ALA A 60 15.45 -9.76 -15.68
CA ALA A 60 14.29 -9.45 -14.85
C ALA A 60 14.70 -8.96 -13.45
N ASN A 61 15.78 -9.49 -12.88
CA ASN A 61 16.33 -9.04 -11.61
C ASN A 61 17.08 -7.70 -11.65
N LYS A 62 17.20 -7.05 -12.81
CA LYS A 62 17.86 -5.76 -12.96
C LYS A 62 16.96 -4.70 -13.58
N ASP A 63 17.26 -4.24 -14.79
CA ASP A 63 16.55 -3.15 -15.46
C ASP A 63 15.58 -3.64 -16.53
N GLY A 64 15.46 -4.96 -16.71
CA GLY A 64 14.93 -5.57 -17.92
C GLY A 64 16.00 -5.62 -19.01
N GLY A 65 15.66 -6.16 -20.18
CA GLY A 65 16.62 -6.28 -21.27
C GLY A 65 16.08 -6.82 -22.57
N LEU A 66 17.01 -6.96 -23.52
CA LEU A 66 16.80 -7.35 -24.90
C LEU A 66 17.76 -8.49 -25.25
N LEU A 67 17.21 -9.65 -25.63
CA LEU A 67 17.97 -10.72 -26.29
C LEU A 67 17.79 -10.60 -27.80
N LEU A 68 18.88 -10.44 -28.55
CA LEU A 68 18.89 -10.40 -30.01
C LEU A 68 19.34 -11.75 -30.58
N LEU A 69 18.48 -12.40 -31.36
CA LEU A 69 18.68 -13.74 -31.89
C LEU A 69 19.02 -13.70 -33.39
N GLY A 70 19.98 -14.54 -33.81
CA GLY A 70 20.52 -14.61 -35.18
C GLY A 70 21.84 -13.87 -35.36
N PHE A 71 22.49 -13.47 -34.26
CA PHE A 71 23.74 -12.72 -34.29
C PHE A 71 24.88 -13.53 -33.66
N ASN A 72 26.05 -13.49 -34.28
CA ASN A 72 27.25 -14.12 -33.76
C ASN A 72 28.21 -13.03 -33.26
N GLU A 73 28.52 -13.08 -31.97
CA GLU A 73 29.53 -12.22 -31.35
C GLU A 73 30.86 -12.97 -31.27
N ASN A 74 31.91 -12.34 -31.81
CA ASN A 74 33.28 -12.80 -31.58
C ASN A 74 33.73 -12.37 -30.18
N LYS A 75 33.90 -13.34 -29.29
CA LYS A 75 34.27 -13.11 -27.88
C LYS A 75 35.62 -12.42 -27.69
N GLU A 76 36.53 -12.50 -28.66
CA GLU A 76 37.86 -11.90 -28.55
C GLU A 76 37.87 -10.42 -28.96
N THR A 77 37.07 -10.05 -29.96
CA THR A 77 37.04 -8.69 -30.52
C THR A 77 35.81 -7.88 -30.08
N GLY A 78 34.75 -8.55 -29.61
CA GLY A 78 33.44 -7.98 -29.36
C GLY A 78 32.74 -7.52 -30.66
N GLU A 79 33.17 -8.05 -31.81
CA GLU A 79 32.56 -7.77 -33.11
C GLU A 79 31.33 -8.64 -33.30
N ILE A 80 30.26 -8.02 -33.79
CA ILE A 80 28.96 -8.67 -33.96
C ILE A 80 28.68 -8.81 -35.45
N THR A 81 28.33 -10.02 -35.85
CA THR A 81 27.98 -10.37 -37.23
C THR A 81 26.54 -10.86 -37.28
N ASP A 82 25.74 -10.31 -38.18
CA ASP A 82 24.39 -10.79 -38.44
C ASP A 82 24.43 -12.01 -39.37
N ILE A 83 23.96 -13.17 -38.89
CA ILE A 83 23.94 -14.42 -39.65
C ILE A 83 22.50 -14.80 -40.03
N GLY A 84 21.55 -14.50 -39.15
CA GLY A 84 20.14 -14.92 -39.26
C GLY A 84 19.90 -16.27 -38.59
N LEU A 85 18.63 -16.53 -38.28
CA LEU A 85 18.18 -17.78 -37.66
C LEU A 85 17.86 -18.84 -38.71
N LYS A 86 18.06 -20.11 -38.34
CA LYS A 86 17.65 -21.27 -39.15
C LYS A 86 16.15 -21.51 -38.98
N GLU A 87 15.53 -22.19 -39.95
CA GLU A 87 14.07 -22.41 -39.94
C GLU A 87 13.62 -23.24 -38.72
N ASP A 88 14.45 -24.18 -38.24
CA ASP A 88 14.14 -24.95 -37.02
C ASP A 88 14.07 -24.08 -35.76
N ASP A 89 14.98 -23.11 -35.60
CA ASP A 89 14.95 -22.14 -34.51
C ASP A 89 13.67 -21.28 -34.58
N ILE A 90 13.33 -20.83 -35.79
CA ILE A 90 12.16 -19.99 -36.05
C ILE A 90 10.87 -20.75 -35.74
N ASN A 91 10.80 -22.04 -36.11
CA ASN A 91 9.64 -22.88 -35.83
C ASN A 91 9.40 -23.03 -34.33
N ILE A 92 10.47 -23.17 -33.54
CA ILE A 92 10.35 -23.23 -32.08
C ILE A 92 9.85 -21.90 -31.53
N LEU A 93 10.47 -20.78 -31.91
CA LEU A 93 10.10 -19.44 -31.41
C LEU A 93 8.65 -19.07 -31.75
N ARG A 94 8.16 -19.45 -32.93
CA ARG A 94 6.75 -19.24 -33.33
C ARG A 94 5.76 -20.11 -32.58
N ALA A 95 6.19 -21.29 -32.16
CA ALA A 95 5.34 -22.24 -31.45
C ALA A 95 5.34 -22.04 -29.93
N ILE A 96 6.05 -21.04 -29.40
CA ILE A 96 6.00 -20.68 -27.98
C ILE A 96 4.66 -20.02 -27.67
N ASP A 97 3.89 -20.65 -26.79
CA ASP A 97 2.77 -19.99 -26.12
C ASP A 97 3.31 -19.19 -24.92
N LEU A 98 3.16 -17.86 -24.96
CA LEU A 98 3.60 -16.97 -23.89
C LEU A 98 2.85 -17.22 -22.58
N LYS A 99 1.61 -17.73 -22.63
CA LYS A 99 0.85 -18.09 -21.45
C LYS A 99 1.46 -19.32 -20.77
N ASP A 100 1.75 -20.36 -21.54
CA ASP A 100 2.43 -21.56 -21.01
C ASP A 100 3.80 -21.21 -20.43
N LEU A 101 4.54 -20.31 -21.08
CA LEU A 101 5.82 -19.82 -20.57
C LEU A 101 5.66 -19.06 -19.25
N SER A 102 4.65 -18.20 -19.14
CA SER A 102 4.32 -17.47 -17.90
C SER A 102 3.97 -18.43 -16.76
N ASP A 103 3.17 -19.46 -17.03
CA ASP A 103 2.82 -20.50 -16.05
C ASP A 103 4.06 -21.28 -15.57
N GLN A 104 5.06 -21.49 -16.44
CA GLN A 104 6.34 -22.07 -16.02
C GLN A 104 7.13 -21.11 -15.12
N PHE A 105 7.14 -19.81 -15.41
CA PHE A 105 7.81 -18.84 -14.53
C PHE A 105 7.19 -18.79 -13.13
N VAL A 106 5.86 -18.84 -13.02
CA VAL A 106 5.17 -18.93 -11.72
C VAL A 106 5.63 -20.17 -10.94
N LYS A 107 5.72 -21.33 -11.60
CA LYS A 107 6.23 -22.56 -10.99
C LYS A 107 7.69 -22.44 -10.55
N MET A 108 8.51 -21.74 -11.33
CA MET A 108 9.95 -21.61 -11.07
C MET A 108 10.27 -20.58 -9.98
N PHE A 109 9.54 -19.45 -9.94
CA PHE A 109 9.93 -18.24 -9.21
C PHE A 109 8.86 -17.63 -8.29
N ASP A 110 7.64 -18.20 -8.24
CA ASP A 110 6.44 -17.59 -7.61
C ASP A 110 5.94 -16.29 -8.21
N ALA A 111 6.44 -15.93 -9.39
CA ALA A 111 6.14 -14.66 -10.01
C ALA A 111 6.02 -14.83 -11.51
N GLN A 112 5.15 -14.01 -12.10
CA GLN A 112 5.09 -13.88 -13.54
C GLN A 112 6.24 -13.00 -14.02
N ILE A 113 6.91 -13.42 -15.08
CA ILE A 113 7.88 -12.60 -15.79
C ILE A 113 7.26 -12.25 -17.14
N ILE A 114 7.10 -10.97 -17.41
CA ILE A 114 6.57 -10.49 -18.69
C ILE A 114 7.69 -10.60 -19.72
N VAL A 115 7.43 -11.42 -20.73
CA VAL A 115 8.33 -11.68 -21.86
C VAL A 115 7.54 -11.51 -23.15
N ASP A 116 8.14 -10.84 -24.13
CA ASP A 116 7.54 -10.66 -25.44
C ASP A 116 8.54 -11.01 -26.55
N ILE A 117 8.06 -11.63 -27.62
CA ILE A 117 8.90 -12.23 -28.66
C ILE A 117 8.51 -11.63 -30.00
N HIS A 118 9.45 -10.98 -30.67
CA HIS A 118 9.21 -10.26 -31.92
C HIS A 118 10.14 -10.75 -33.02
N ALA A 119 9.60 -10.82 -34.24
CA ALA A 119 10.37 -11.15 -35.43
C ALA A 119 10.73 -9.88 -36.21
N PHE A 120 11.90 -9.88 -36.84
CA PHE A 120 12.28 -8.85 -37.82
C PHE A 120 13.22 -9.43 -38.88
N ASN A 121 13.35 -8.73 -40.01
CA ASN A 121 14.18 -9.19 -41.12
C ASN A 121 15.29 -8.17 -41.44
N ILE A 122 16.46 -8.68 -41.80
CA ILE A 122 17.52 -7.90 -42.47
C ILE A 122 17.71 -8.52 -43.85
N ALA A 123 17.30 -7.78 -44.88
CA ALA A 123 17.13 -8.31 -46.23
C ALA A 123 16.24 -9.58 -46.22
N THR A 124 16.78 -10.73 -46.63
CA THR A 124 16.06 -12.01 -46.70
C THR A 124 16.22 -12.87 -45.45
N ARG A 125 17.09 -12.49 -44.52
CA ARG A 125 17.39 -13.26 -43.29
C ARG A 125 16.43 -12.85 -42.18
N LYS A 126 15.94 -13.84 -41.44
CA LYS A 126 15.00 -13.66 -40.32
C LYS A 126 15.76 -13.65 -38.99
N PHE A 127 15.34 -12.76 -38.11
CA PHE A 127 15.89 -12.56 -36.77
C PHE A 127 14.74 -12.43 -35.79
N TYR A 128 15.05 -12.62 -34.52
CA TYR A 128 14.09 -12.43 -33.44
C TYR A 128 14.72 -11.57 -32.35
N TYR A 129 13.88 -10.87 -31.59
CA TYR A 129 14.29 -10.32 -30.32
C TYR A 129 13.29 -10.66 -29.23
N ILE A 130 13.81 -10.86 -28.03
CA ILE A 130 13.01 -11.16 -26.83
C ILE A 130 13.15 -9.97 -25.89
N LEU A 131 12.02 -9.37 -25.54
CA LEU A 131 11.91 -8.33 -24.51
C LEU A 131 11.65 -8.99 -23.17
N ILE A 132 12.39 -8.58 -22.15
CA ILE A 132 12.25 -9.09 -20.79
C ILE A 132 12.01 -7.91 -19.86
N GLU A 133 10.83 -7.86 -19.26
CA GLU A 133 10.48 -6.79 -18.33
C GLU A 133 11.26 -6.91 -17.03
N LYS A 134 11.60 -5.74 -16.46
CA LYS A 134 12.10 -5.68 -15.08
C LYS A 134 11.02 -6.19 -14.13
N HIS A 135 11.41 -7.07 -13.21
CA HIS A 135 10.54 -7.42 -12.10
C HIS A 135 10.77 -6.48 -10.91
N ASN A 136 9.69 -6.13 -10.20
CA ASN A 136 9.72 -5.17 -9.09
C ASN A 136 10.44 -5.69 -7.84
N SER A 137 10.46 -7.02 -7.70
CA SER A 137 11.07 -7.76 -6.60
C SER A 137 12.17 -8.68 -7.13
N ILE A 138 13.09 -9.09 -6.25
CA ILE A 138 14.13 -10.06 -6.61
C ILE A 138 13.51 -11.44 -6.77
N LEU A 139 13.66 -12.01 -7.96
CA LEU A 139 13.23 -13.35 -8.35
C LEU A 139 14.30 -14.38 -7.99
N ILE A 140 13.86 -15.47 -7.37
CA ILE A 140 14.73 -16.54 -6.87
C ILE A 140 14.13 -17.90 -7.26
N PRO A 141 14.91 -18.86 -7.79
CA PRO A 141 14.42 -20.20 -8.07
C PRO A 141 13.96 -20.94 -6.80
N LYS A 142 12.75 -21.50 -6.83
CA LYS A 142 12.17 -22.28 -5.71
C LYS A 142 12.80 -23.65 -5.52
N ASN A 143 13.21 -24.27 -6.63
CA ASN A 143 13.74 -25.62 -6.70
C ASN A 143 15.00 -25.63 -7.56
N ASP A 144 15.73 -26.75 -7.53
CA ASP A 144 16.82 -26.98 -8.46
C ASP A 144 16.25 -27.31 -9.85
N PHE A 145 16.60 -26.48 -10.83
CA PHE A 145 16.26 -26.69 -12.23
C PHE A 145 17.56 -26.89 -13.03
N LEU A 146 18.12 -28.10 -12.90
CA LEU A 146 19.40 -28.48 -13.49
C LEU A 146 19.41 -28.33 -15.02
N ASP A 147 18.28 -28.62 -15.67
CA ASP A 147 18.11 -28.45 -17.11
C ASP A 147 18.37 -27.01 -17.59
N TYR A 148 18.11 -26.02 -16.72
CA TYR A 148 18.25 -24.59 -17.02
C TYR A 148 19.53 -23.98 -16.42
N GLY A 149 20.33 -24.78 -15.73
CA GLY A 149 21.49 -24.29 -14.97
C GLY A 149 21.13 -23.37 -13.81
N LEU A 150 19.93 -23.53 -13.22
CA LEU A 150 19.44 -22.76 -12.09
C LEU A 150 19.38 -23.64 -10.83
N LYS A 151 19.94 -23.15 -9.71
CA LYS A 151 19.83 -23.81 -8.41
C LYS A 151 18.86 -23.06 -7.50
N LYS A 152 18.25 -23.80 -6.58
CA LYS A 152 17.39 -23.22 -5.55
C LYS A 152 18.16 -22.14 -4.77
N GLY A 153 17.55 -20.96 -4.64
CA GLY A 153 18.13 -19.87 -3.87
C GLY A 153 19.16 -19.03 -4.62
N ASP A 154 19.53 -19.36 -5.87
CA ASP A 154 20.46 -18.53 -6.65
C ASP A 154 19.86 -17.15 -6.93
N ILE A 155 20.60 -16.08 -6.62
CA ILE A 155 20.23 -14.71 -6.97
C ILE A 155 21.07 -14.28 -8.17
N ILE A 156 20.50 -14.38 -9.37
CA ILE A 156 21.21 -14.11 -10.62
C ILE A 156 20.80 -12.74 -11.15
N TYR A 157 21.76 -11.90 -11.54
CA TYR A 157 21.51 -10.59 -12.11
C TYR A 157 22.50 -10.27 -13.25
N ARG A 158 22.10 -9.39 -14.16
CA ARG A 158 22.94 -8.98 -15.29
C ARG A 158 24.00 -7.95 -14.87
N SER A 159 25.25 -8.11 -15.31
CA SER A 159 26.33 -7.14 -15.12
C SER A 159 27.30 -7.15 -16.29
N ALA A 160 27.51 -6.01 -16.95
CA ALA A 160 28.51 -5.82 -18.01
C ALA A 160 28.61 -6.99 -19.02
N GLY A 161 27.48 -7.40 -19.61
CA GLY A 161 27.44 -8.50 -20.59
C GLY A 161 27.44 -9.92 -20.00
N ASN A 162 27.46 -10.08 -18.69
CA ASN A 162 27.50 -11.39 -18.03
C ASN A 162 26.40 -11.56 -16.99
N ASN A 163 26.02 -12.81 -16.75
CA ASN A 163 25.12 -13.18 -15.65
C ASN A 163 25.95 -13.53 -14.42
N LEU A 164 25.81 -12.73 -13.36
CA LEU A 164 26.51 -12.93 -12.09
C LEU A 164 25.57 -13.48 -11.04
N LYS A 165 26.13 -14.19 -10.06
CA LYS A 165 25.41 -14.60 -8.86
C LYS A 165 25.75 -13.66 -7.72
N ALA A 166 24.74 -13.07 -7.08
CA ALA A 166 24.95 -12.15 -5.96
C ALA A 166 25.30 -12.89 -4.66
N ASN A 167 24.80 -14.11 -4.48
CA ASN A 167 24.89 -14.86 -3.23
C ASN A 167 26.00 -15.93 -3.20
N GLU A 168 27.03 -15.79 -4.05
CA GLU A 168 28.22 -16.65 -3.93
C GLU A 168 29.09 -16.26 -2.74
N ARG A 169 29.17 -14.96 -2.42
CA ARG A 169 29.95 -14.42 -1.31
C ARG A 169 29.18 -13.33 -0.56
N THR A 170 29.39 -13.23 0.75
CA THR A 170 28.73 -12.22 1.59
C THR A 170 29.00 -10.79 1.13
N SER A 171 30.22 -10.49 0.67
CA SER A 171 30.58 -9.17 0.17
C SER A 171 29.77 -8.79 -1.08
N GLU A 172 29.66 -9.70 -2.03
CA GLU A 172 28.90 -9.50 -3.28
C GLU A 172 27.41 -9.35 -3.00
N PHE A 173 26.90 -10.15 -2.06
CA PHE A 173 25.50 -10.07 -1.64
C PHE A 173 25.19 -8.71 -1.00
N ASN A 174 26.04 -8.22 -0.08
CA ASN A 174 25.86 -6.91 0.53
C ASN A 174 25.90 -5.78 -0.51
N THR A 175 26.86 -5.81 -1.44
CA THR A 175 26.93 -4.82 -2.54
C THR A 175 25.68 -4.87 -3.42
N PHE A 176 25.15 -6.06 -3.70
CA PHE A 176 23.90 -6.21 -4.44
C PHE A 176 22.70 -5.61 -3.69
N ILE A 177 22.58 -5.88 -2.38
CA ILE A 177 21.52 -5.31 -1.56
C ILE A 177 21.63 -3.78 -1.50
N GLU A 178 22.82 -3.22 -1.29
CA GLU A 178 23.04 -1.77 -1.31
C GLU A 178 22.64 -1.16 -2.66
N ALA A 179 23.01 -1.80 -3.77
CA ALA A 179 22.61 -1.36 -5.10
C ALA A 179 21.08 -1.37 -5.27
N LYS A 180 20.39 -2.40 -4.76
CA LYS A 180 18.93 -2.49 -4.80
C LYS A 180 18.22 -1.47 -3.93
N VAL A 181 18.75 -1.19 -2.74
CA VAL A 181 18.24 -0.13 -1.87
C VAL A 181 18.40 1.23 -2.55
N ASN A 182 19.56 1.49 -3.15
CA ASN A 182 19.81 2.74 -3.89
C ASN A 182 18.90 2.89 -5.12
N GLU A 183 18.62 1.80 -5.84
CA GLU A 183 17.68 1.76 -6.96
C GLU A 183 16.26 2.15 -6.50
N LYS A 184 15.76 1.53 -5.43
CA LYS A 184 14.46 1.87 -4.83
C LYS A 184 14.41 3.32 -4.33
N ASN A 185 15.48 3.79 -3.70
CA ASN A 185 15.57 5.18 -3.26
C ASN A 185 15.54 6.15 -4.44
N LYS A 186 16.20 5.83 -5.56
CA LYS A 186 16.17 6.65 -6.76
C LYS A 186 14.78 6.67 -7.40
N GLU A 187 14.11 5.53 -7.51
CA GLU A 187 12.72 5.44 -7.98
C GLU A 187 11.80 6.31 -7.10
N PHE A 188 11.93 6.18 -5.79
CA PHE A 188 11.20 6.99 -4.82
C PHE A 188 11.48 8.49 -5.00
N MET A 189 12.75 8.89 -5.09
CA MET A 189 13.12 10.29 -5.30
C MET A 189 12.63 10.85 -6.65
N GLN A 190 12.57 10.03 -7.69
CA GLN A 190 12.04 10.42 -9.00
C GLN A 190 10.52 10.64 -8.92
N ILE A 191 9.80 9.79 -8.21
CA ILE A 191 8.37 9.98 -7.92
C ILE A 191 8.18 11.32 -7.18
N TRP A 192 8.95 11.57 -6.12
CA TRP A 192 8.87 12.83 -5.37
C TRP A 192 9.24 14.05 -6.21
N SER A 193 10.29 13.97 -7.02
CA SER A 193 10.69 15.02 -7.97
C SER A 193 9.55 15.38 -8.93
N ASN A 194 8.80 14.39 -9.39
CA ASN A 194 7.69 14.60 -10.33
C ASN A 194 6.41 15.12 -9.64
N LEU A 195 6.26 14.89 -8.34
CA LEU A 195 5.12 15.35 -7.53
C LEU A 195 5.38 16.71 -6.87
N LEU A 196 6.64 17.05 -6.59
CA LEU A 196 7.04 18.28 -5.92
C LEU A 196 6.49 19.54 -6.61
N PRO A 197 6.58 19.71 -7.94
CA PRO A 197 6.00 20.88 -8.62
C PRO A 197 4.49 21.01 -8.40
N GLU A 198 3.75 19.90 -8.48
CA GLU A 198 2.29 19.87 -8.24
C GLU A 198 1.96 20.21 -6.78
N VAL A 199 2.76 19.70 -5.85
CA VAL A 199 2.73 20.02 -4.42
C VAL A 199 2.98 21.51 -4.17
N PHE A 200 3.91 22.12 -4.90
CA PHE A 200 4.19 23.56 -4.82
C PHE A 200 3.04 24.41 -5.36
N ASP A 201 2.42 24.00 -6.48
CA ASP A 201 1.25 24.69 -7.06
C ASP A 201 0.02 24.68 -6.13
N ILE A 202 -0.17 23.58 -5.38
CA ILE A 202 -1.24 23.44 -4.38
C ILE A 202 -0.99 24.34 -3.15
N ASN A 203 0.24 24.86 -2.97
CA ASN A 203 0.74 25.54 -1.78
C ASN A 203 0.88 24.58 -0.58
N PRO A 204 2.10 24.21 -0.15
CA PRO A 204 2.36 23.11 0.79
C PRO A 204 1.94 23.35 2.25
N LYS A 205 1.16 24.40 2.54
CA LYS A 205 0.69 24.70 3.91
C LYS A 205 -0.24 23.62 4.49
N GLU A 206 -0.79 22.72 3.67
CA GLU A 206 -1.81 21.75 4.08
C GLU A 206 -1.61 20.33 3.52
N ILE A 207 -0.36 19.93 3.23
CA ILE A 207 -0.10 18.57 2.76
C ILE A 207 -0.01 17.60 3.93
N LEU A 208 -0.87 16.58 3.88
CA LEU A 208 -0.87 15.44 4.80
C LEU A 208 -0.41 14.20 4.05
N ILE A 209 0.59 13.51 4.59
CA ILE A 209 1.10 12.24 4.06
C ILE A 209 0.47 11.12 4.88
N ILE A 210 -0.30 10.26 4.24
CA ILE A 210 -0.92 9.11 4.90
C ILE A 210 -0.04 7.88 4.68
N ASN A 211 0.38 7.22 5.76
CA ASN A 211 0.97 5.90 5.75
C ASN A 211 -0.07 4.88 6.25
N PRO A 212 -0.78 4.22 5.32
CA PRO A 212 -1.89 3.38 5.70
C PRO A 212 -1.47 2.06 6.34
N LEU A 213 -0.27 1.55 6.03
CA LEU A 213 0.27 0.34 6.67
C LEU A 213 0.53 0.54 8.17
N GLN A 214 0.90 1.76 8.56
CA GLN A 214 1.15 2.12 9.94
C GLN A 214 -0.06 2.77 10.61
N GLY A 215 -1.14 3.05 9.86
CA GLY A 215 -2.27 3.83 10.35
C GLY A 215 -1.86 5.22 10.82
N LYS A 216 -0.97 5.90 10.08
CA LYS A 216 -0.42 7.21 10.49
C LYS A 216 -0.63 8.27 9.42
N VAL A 217 -0.89 9.48 9.87
CA VAL A 217 -0.83 10.69 9.04
C VAL A 217 0.29 11.58 9.54
N TYR A 218 1.14 12.03 8.64
CA TYR A 218 2.18 13.01 8.88
C TYR A 218 1.75 14.33 8.26
N GLY A 219 1.87 15.41 9.03
CA GLY A 219 1.48 16.73 8.60
C GLY A 219 2.40 17.79 9.16
N TYR A 220 2.57 18.87 8.40
CA TYR A 220 3.26 20.04 8.90
C TYR A 220 2.26 21.00 9.54
N ASN A 221 2.41 21.25 10.84
CA ASN A 221 1.58 22.23 11.53
C ASN A 221 2.22 23.62 11.42
N SER A 222 1.65 24.46 10.56
CA SER A 222 2.13 25.82 10.31
C SER A 222 2.04 26.76 11.52
N LYS A 223 1.25 26.43 12.54
CA LYS A 223 1.16 27.23 13.79
C LYS A 223 2.27 26.92 14.77
N SER A 224 2.74 25.67 14.81
CA SER A 224 3.82 25.23 15.71
C SER A 224 5.16 25.03 15.02
N ASN A 225 5.22 25.15 13.69
CA ASN A 225 6.41 24.92 12.86
C ASN A 225 7.01 23.51 13.01
N ILE A 226 6.20 22.54 13.44
CA ILE A 226 6.62 21.16 13.75
C ILE A 226 5.95 20.20 12.77
N LEU A 227 6.74 19.24 12.26
CA LEU A 227 6.21 18.06 11.61
C LEU A 227 5.67 17.12 12.69
N SER A 228 4.36 16.88 12.69
CA SER A 228 3.69 16.01 13.65
C SER A 228 3.10 14.79 12.95
N SER A 229 3.10 13.66 13.65
CA SER A 229 2.35 12.47 13.23
C SER A 229 1.18 12.24 14.15
N THR A 230 0.06 11.79 13.60
CA THR A 230 -1.12 11.37 14.37
C THR A 230 -1.59 10.03 13.84
N ASP A 231 -2.01 9.14 14.75
CA ASP A 231 -2.61 7.87 14.37
C ASP A 231 -3.99 8.12 13.78
N ILE A 232 -4.31 7.39 12.72
CA ILE A 232 -5.64 7.38 12.10
C ILE A 232 -6.18 5.96 12.07
N GLU A 233 -7.47 5.83 12.35
CA GLU A 233 -8.18 4.59 12.06
C GLU A 233 -8.52 4.56 10.57
N ILE A 234 -7.99 3.53 9.90
CA ILE A 234 -8.31 3.23 8.51
C ILE A 234 -9.21 2.01 8.52
N ASP A 235 -10.30 2.06 7.75
CA ASP A 235 -11.14 0.88 7.56
C ASP A 235 -10.33 -0.20 6.85
N ASN A 236 -9.87 -1.18 7.64
CA ASN A 236 -9.01 -2.27 7.20
C ASN A 236 -9.79 -3.45 6.61
N LYS A 237 -11.10 -3.30 6.34
CA LYS A 237 -11.84 -4.33 5.58
C LYS A 237 -11.30 -4.43 4.16
N ASP A 238 -11.35 -5.63 3.58
CA ASP A 238 -10.83 -5.87 2.23
C ASP A 238 -11.56 -5.04 1.14
N ASP A 239 -12.82 -4.69 1.39
CA ASP A 239 -13.66 -3.82 0.55
C ASP A 239 -13.62 -2.34 0.96
N GLY A 240 -12.82 -2.00 1.99
CA GLY A 240 -12.64 -0.63 2.46
C GLY A 240 -12.02 0.26 1.38
N PRO A 241 -12.42 1.54 1.25
CA PRO A 241 -11.97 2.41 0.14
C PRO A 241 -10.45 2.54 0.04
N ILE A 242 -9.75 2.61 1.18
CA ILE A 242 -8.29 2.68 1.22
C ILE A 242 -7.66 1.32 0.85
N ASN A 243 -8.23 0.21 1.32
CA ASN A 243 -7.73 -1.12 0.99
C ASN A 243 -7.96 -1.51 -0.46
N VAL A 244 -9.05 -1.08 -1.09
CA VAL A 244 -9.26 -1.24 -2.54
C VAL A 244 -8.15 -0.55 -3.33
N ILE A 245 -7.78 0.67 -2.94
CA ILE A 245 -6.68 1.42 -3.55
C ILE A 245 -5.33 0.72 -3.29
N LEU A 246 -5.08 0.28 -2.05
CA LEU A 246 -3.84 -0.40 -1.69
C LEU A 246 -3.69 -1.74 -2.40
N ASN A 247 -4.75 -2.53 -2.50
CA ASN A 247 -4.74 -3.81 -3.21
C ASN A 247 -4.47 -3.62 -4.71
N ALA A 248 -5.04 -2.59 -5.32
CA ALA A 248 -4.73 -2.22 -6.71
C ALA A 248 -3.24 -1.84 -6.89
N ILE A 249 -2.67 -1.10 -5.94
CA ILE A 249 -1.24 -0.74 -5.93
C ILE A 249 -0.35 -1.97 -5.71
N SER A 250 -0.67 -2.80 -4.73
CA SER A 250 0.09 -4.01 -4.35
C SER A 250 0.04 -5.12 -5.41
N ALA A 251 -1.03 -5.19 -6.20
CA ALA A 251 -1.16 -6.11 -7.34
C ALA A 251 -0.24 -5.77 -8.52
N GLY A 252 0.59 -4.72 -8.43
CA GLY A 252 1.56 -4.39 -9.47
C GLY A 252 0.96 -3.73 -10.71
N GLU A 253 -0.30 -3.31 -10.68
CA GLU A 253 -0.94 -2.56 -11.79
C GLU A 253 -0.42 -1.12 -11.95
N ILE A 254 0.66 -0.74 -11.27
CA ILE A 254 1.36 0.53 -11.47
C ILE A 254 1.85 0.66 -12.93
N GLY A 255 2.08 -0.48 -13.62
CA GLY A 255 2.50 -0.51 -15.04
C GLY A 255 1.39 -0.25 -16.07
N LYS A 256 0.10 -0.27 -15.68
CA LYS A 256 -1.03 0.09 -16.59
C LYS A 256 -1.44 1.57 -16.47
N ILE A 257 -0.67 2.36 -15.76
CA ILE A 257 -0.93 3.78 -15.59
C ILE A 257 -0.36 4.51 -16.80
N SER A 258 -1.18 4.64 -17.86
CA SER A 258 -0.77 5.32 -19.09
C SER A 258 -0.42 6.78 -18.83
N THR A 259 0.73 7.23 -19.32
CA THR A 259 1.18 8.64 -19.26
C THR A 259 0.38 9.59 -20.14
N ASN A 260 -0.58 9.07 -20.91
CA ASN A 260 -1.17 9.79 -22.04
C ASN A 260 -2.48 10.53 -21.71
N GLU A 261 -3.08 10.28 -20.56
CA GLU A 261 -4.10 11.13 -19.96
C GLU A 261 -3.75 11.23 -18.48
N GLY A 262 -3.76 12.44 -17.91
CA GLY A 262 -3.13 12.80 -16.65
C GLY A 262 -3.15 11.73 -15.56
N LYS A 263 -2.01 11.62 -14.85
CA LYS A 263 -1.75 10.75 -13.68
C LYS A 263 -3.06 10.44 -12.92
N PRO A 264 -3.31 9.19 -12.48
CA PRO A 264 -4.53 8.82 -11.80
C PRO A 264 -4.60 9.56 -10.46
N ILE A 265 -5.24 10.72 -10.48
CA ILE A 265 -5.65 11.44 -9.29
C ILE A 265 -6.90 10.71 -8.82
N TYR A 266 -6.72 9.81 -7.86
CA TYR A 266 -7.85 9.22 -7.15
C TYR A 266 -8.48 10.32 -6.28
N LYS A 267 -9.57 10.93 -6.79
CA LYS A 267 -10.37 11.88 -6.03
C LYS A 267 -11.27 11.10 -5.07
N LEU A 268 -10.83 10.98 -3.82
CA LEU A 268 -11.71 10.52 -2.74
C LEU A 268 -12.66 11.66 -2.36
N VAL A 269 -13.95 11.45 -2.56
CA VAL A 269 -15.01 12.35 -2.07
C VAL A 269 -15.68 11.65 -0.91
N GLY A 270 -15.53 12.22 0.28
CA GLY A 270 -16.15 11.73 1.50
C GLY A 270 -16.25 12.84 2.54
N GLU A 271 -17.09 12.65 3.55
CA GLU A 271 -17.10 13.53 4.72
C GLU A 271 -15.98 13.12 5.68
N ILE A 272 -15.14 14.09 6.06
CA ILE A 272 -14.22 13.91 7.18
C ILE A 272 -15.06 14.01 8.45
N ILE A 273 -15.45 12.85 9.00
CA ILE A 273 -15.98 12.79 10.35
C ILE A 273 -14.78 12.91 11.29
N LEU A 274 -14.49 14.14 11.70
CA LEU A 274 -13.54 14.39 12.78
C LEU A 274 -14.15 13.78 14.04
N ASN A 275 -13.75 12.55 14.38
CA ASN A 275 -13.95 11.97 15.70
C ASN A 275 -13.08 12.74 16.70
N ASN A 276 -13.36 14.05 16.87
CA ASN A 276 -12.77 14.87 17.90
C ASN A 276 -13.26 14.32 19.22
N GLU A 277 -12.42 13.49 19.82
CA GLU A 277 -12.70 12.72 21.02
C GLU A 277 -13.86 11.74 20.77
N LYS A 278 -13.92 10.64 21.52
CA LYS A 278 -15.22 9.98 21.69
C LYS A 278 -16.12 11.07 22.27
N VAL A 279 -16.96 11.71 21.46
CA VAL A 279 -18.11 12.47 21.97
C VAL A 279 -18.94 11.39 22.65
N LYS A 280 -18.66 11.15 23.93
CA LYS A 280 -19.52 10.37 24.80
C LYS A 280 -20.90 10.95 24.53
N GLU A 281 -21.81 10.17 23.98
CA GLU A 281 -23.16 10.65 23.69
C GLU A 281 -23.65 11.38 24.93
N SER A 282 -23.88 12.69 24.77
CA SER A 282 -24.14 13.58 25.89
C SER A 282 -25.56 14.10 25.76
N THR A 283 -26.23 14.19 26.89
CA THR A 283 -27.60 14.65 26.98
C THR A 283 -27.75 15.60 28.16
N SER A 284 -28.86 16.34 28.17
CA SER A 284 -29.14 17.35 29.18
C SER A 284 -29.78 16.74 30.43
N MET A 285 -29.66 17.44 31.56
CA MET A 285 -30.38 17.07 32.79
C MET A 285 -31.89 16.91 32.55
N ASN A 286 -32.49 17.79 31.74
CA ASN A 286 -33.92 17.74 31.45
C ASN A 286 -34.29 16.46 30.71
N SER A 287 -33.48 16.06 29.74
CA SER A 287 -33.68 14.83 28.98
C SER A 287 -33.56 13.58 29.86
N ILE A 288 -32.54 13.52 30.75
CA ILE A 288 -32.42 12.45 31.75
C ILE A 288 -33.63 12.43 32.69
N HIS A 289 -34.08 13.60 33.15
CA HIS A 289 -35.22 13.71 34.04
C HIS A 289 -36.52 13.26 33.39
N ASP A 290 -36.77 13.66 32.15
CA ASP A 290 -37.94 13.26 31.39
C ASP A 290 -37.95 11.75 31.13
N GLU A 291 -36.81 11.16 30.76
CA GLU A 291 -36.69 9.71 30.54
C GLU A 291 -36.94 8.91 31.83
N ILE A 292 -36.35 9.33 32.96
CA ILE A 292 -36.60 8.70 34.27
C ILE A 292 -38.08 8.88 34.63
N LYS A 293 -38.64 10.07 34.43
CA LYS A 293 -40.05 10.37 34.69
C LYS A 293 -41.00 9.59 33.77
N GLN A 294 -40.57 9.08 32.62
CA GLN A 294 -41.40 8.15 31.85
C GLN A 294 -41.35 6.74 32.43
N LYS A 295 -40.18 6.29 32.91
CA LYS A 295 -39.96 4.90 33.34
C LYS A 295 -40.33 4.59 34.80
N THR A 296 -40.29 5.59 35.69
CA THR A 296 -40.55 5.35 37.12
C THR A 296 -42.03 5.35 37.49
N LYS A 297 -42.42 4.61 38.54
CA LYS A 297 -43.76 4.72 39.16
C LYS A 297 -43.91 5.92 40.11
N TYR A 298 -42.83 6.65 40.40
CA TYR A 298 -42.80 7.74 41.38
C TYR A 298 -42.75 9.15 40.75
N LYS A 299 -43.29 10.16 41.45
CA LYS A 299 -43.13 11.58 41.09
C LYS A 299 -41.76 12.03 41.59
N ILE A 300 -40.88 12.41 40.67
CA ILE A 300 -39.52 12.87 40.98
C ILE A 300 -39.22 14.22 40.33
N SER A 301 -38.46 15.06 41.02
CA SER A 301 -37.98 16.37 40.55
C SER A 301 -36.48 16.37 40.25
N ASN A 302 -36.01 17.38 39.52
CA ASN A 302 -34.57 17.58 39.26
C ASN A 302 -33.73 17.71 40.54
N ILE A 303 -34.29 18.30 41.60
CA ILE A 303 -33.60 18.44 42.89
C ILE A 303 -33.38 17.05 43.52
N GLN A 304 -34.41 16.21 43.50
CA GLN A 304 -34.33 14.85 44.01
C GLN A 304 -33.37 13.99 43.18
N LEU A 305 -33.32 14.14 41.86
CA LEU A 305 -32.31 13.45 41.04
C LEU A 305 -30.88 13.85 41.40
N LYS A 306 -30.63 15.12 41.72
CA LYS A 306 -29.31 15.53 42.22
C LYS A 306 -28.97 14.91 43.58
N MET A 307 -29.96 14.67 44.43
CA MET A 307 -29.76 13.91 45.69
C MET A 307 -29.37 12.46 45.40
N VAL A 308 -29.96 11.82 44.39
CA VAL A 308 -29.55 10.47 43.96
C VAL A 308 -28.10 10.47 43.46
N MET A 309 -27.71 11.46 42.66
CA MET A 309 -26.33 11.59 42.16
C MET A 309 -25.33 11.80 43.31
N LEU A 310 -25.72 12.54 44.35
CA LEU A 310 -24.91 12.71 45.56
C LEU A 310 -24.79 11.38 46.33
N TYR A 311 -25.90 10.65 46.48
CA TYR A 311 -25.92 9.33 47.13
C TYR A 311 -25.05 8.30 46.41
N LEU A 312 -25.04 8.31 45.07
CA LEU A 312 -24.20 7.44 44.25
C LEU A 312 -22.72 7.88 44.20
N GLY A 313 -22.36 9.01 44.81
CA GLY A 313 -21.00 9.53 44.82
C GLY A 313 -20.54 10.16 43.50
N TRP A 314 -21.46 10.39 42.56
CA TRP A 314 -21.19 10.99 41.24
C TRP A 314 -20.86 12.47 41.35
N VAL A 315 -21.45 13.15 42.34
CA VAL A 315 -21.19 14.55 42.65
C VAL A 315 -20.80 14.69 44.11
N LYS A 316 -19.95 15.66 44.42
CA LYS A 316 -19.55 15.97 45.81
C LYS A 316 -20.51 16.93 46.50
N ASN A 317 -21.34 17.62 45.72
CA ASN A 317 -22.29 18.63 46.19
C ASN A 317 -23.65 18.45 45.50
N GLY A 318 -24.71 18.10 46.24
CA GLY A 318 -26.07 17.92 45.70
C GLY A 318 -26.72 19.20 45.15
N ALA A 319 -26.15 20.38 45.41
CA ALA A 319 -26.62 21.67 44.92
C ALA A 319 -25.81 22.22 43.72
N PHE A 320 -25.04 21.37 43.02
CA PHE A 320 -24.20 21.79 41.90
C PHE A 320 -24.98 22.51 40.80
N ASN A 321 -24.36 23.52 40.17
CA ASN A 321 -24.96 24.28 39.09
C ASN A 321 -24.66 23.62 37.74
N ILE A 322 -25.71 23.36 36.94
CA ILE A 322 -25.56 22.67 35.64
C ILE A 322 -24.92 23.60 34.61
N ASP A 323 -25.31 24.88 34.55
CA ASP A 323 -24.86 25.83 33.52
C ASP A 323 -23.58 26.60 33.91
N LYS A 324 -23.17 26.51 35.18
CA LYS A 324 -21.92 27.08 35.71
C LYS A 324 -21.29 26.15 36.75
N PRO A 325 -20.86 24.93 36.37
CA PRO A 325 -20.29 23.99 37.33
C PRO A 325 -18.89 24.41 37.78
N LYS A 326 -18.53 24.06 39.01
CA LYS A 326 -17.14 24.05 39.47
C LYS A 326 -16.53 22.68 39.17
N ASN A 327 -15.24 22.63 38.87
CA ASN A 327 -14.56 21.37 38.57
C ASN A 327 -14.68 20.36 39.72
N ASP A 328 -14.72 20.83 40.96
CA ASP A 328 -14.82 19.97 42.16
C ASP A 328 -16.25 19.47 42.44
N ASP A 329 -17.25 19.93 41.69
CA ASP A 329 -18.64 19.49 41.89
C ASP A 329 -18.85 18.03 41.44
N ILE A 330 -18.11 17.58 40.41
CA ILE A 330 -18.25 16.26 39.79
C ILE A 330 -17.09 15.35 40.22
N ASN A 331 -17.40 14.10 40.52
CA ASN A 331 -16.38 13.09 40.80
C ASN A 331 -15.85 12.47 39.49
N PRO A 332 -14.55 12.61 39.16
CA PRO A 332 -13.98 12.10 37.90
C PRO A 332 -14.12 10.58 37.72
N ASP A 333 -14.19 9.83 38.81
CA ASP A 333 -14.30 8.36 38.78
C ASP A 333 -15.61 7.88 38.11
N PHE A 334 -16.62 8.75 38.01
CA PHE A 334 -17.93 8.46 37.41
C PHE A 334 -18.13 9.15 36.05
N SER A 335 -17.02 9.44 35.34
CA SER A 335 -17.07 10.13 34.04
C SER A 335 -17.83 9.36 32.94
N GLU A 336 -18.18 8.09 33.17
CA GLU A 336 -19.05 7.30 32.28
C GLU A 336 -20.53 7.72 32.34
N TYR A 337 -20.95 8.39 33.42
CA TYR A 337 -22.33 8.85 33.64
C TYR A 337 -22.48 10.36 33.58
N ILE A 338 -21.51 11.13 34.10
CA ILE A 338 -21.60 12.59 34.28
C ILE A 338 -20.23 13.25 34.09
N TRP A 339 -20.15 14.37 33.38
CA TRP A 339 -18.93 15.17 33.25
C TRP A 339 -19.22 16.63 32.94
N ILE A 340 -18.17 17.47 32.93
CA ILE A 340 -18.25 18.89 32.56
C ILE A 340 -17.72 19.05 31.14
N GLU A 341 -18.54 19.63 30.26
CA GLU A 341 -18.22 19.89 28.87
C GLU A 341 -18.09 21.41 28.62
N THR A 342 -17.16 21.80 27.73
CA THR A 342 -16.99 23.21 27.35
C THR A 342 -17.85 23.50 26.12
N ILE A 343 -18.85 24.37 26.29
CA ILE A 343 -19.83 24.73 25.25
C ILE A 343 -19.32 25.90 24.38
N ASP A 344 -18.56 26.82 24.96
CA ASP A 344 -17.99 27.97 24.24
C ASP A 344 -16.55 28.17 24.71
N ASN A 345 -15.60 27.79 23.86
CA ASN A 345 -14.17 27.88 24.13
C ASN A 345 -13.68 29.34 24.23
N LEU A 346 -14.28 30.27 23.48
CA LEU A 346 -13.87 31.68 23.48
C LEU A 346 -14.35 32.42 24.73
N LYS A 347 -15.51 32.02 25.27
CA LYS A 347 -16.09 32.60 26.49
C LYS A 347 -15.85 31.76 27.75
N GLY A 348 -15.14 30.63 27.63
CA GLY A 348 -14.89 29.70 28.73
C GLY A 348 -16.15 29.11 29.36
N LYS A 349 -17.26 29.02 28.62
CA LYS A 349 -18.56 28.58 29.14
C LYS A 349 -18.59 27.05 29.25
N LYS A 350 -18.83 26.53 30.44
CA LYS A 350 -18.90 25.10 30.74
C LYS A 350 -20.29 24.69 31.22
N LYS A 351 -20.67 23.43 31.02
CA LYS A 351 -21.94 22.85 31.49
C LYS A 351 -21.76 21.41 31.93
N VAL A 352 -22.55 20.96 32.89
CA VAL A 352 -22.67 19.54 33.23
C VAL A 352 -23.53 18.83 32.20
N VAL A 353 -23.01 17.75 31.66
CA VAL A 353 -23.69 16.86 30.71
C VAL A 353 -23.68 15.43 31.22
N PHE A 354 -24.60 14.63 30.70
CA PHE A 354 -24.87 13.28 31.16
C PHE A 354 -24.80 12.29 30.01
N SER A 355 -24.36 11.07 30.29
CA SER A 355 -24.50 9.95 29.36
C SER A 355 -25.93 9.41 29.41
N PRO A 356 -26.54 8.97 28.29
CA PRO A 356 -27.78 8.20 28.30
C PRO A 356 -27.73 6.98 29.23
N LYS A 357 -26.54 6.41 29.46
CA LYS A 357 -26.32 5.29 30.38
C LYS A 357 -26.60 5.64 31.85
N ALA A 358 -26.63 6.93 32.20
CA ALA A 358 -26.94 7.39 33.55
C ALA A 358 -28.39 7.09 33.98
N VAL A 359 -29.30 6.84 33.01
CA VAL A 359 -30.71 6.58 33.30
C VAL A 359 -30.89 5.32 34.17
N THR A 360 -30.18 4.23 33.87
CA THR A 360 -30.38 2.95 34.56
C THR A 360 -29.99 3.02 36.05
N PRO A 361 -28.77 3.46 36.43
CA PRO A 361 -28.40 3.52 37.85
C PRO A 361 -29.24 4.52 38.64
N LEU A 362 -29.65 5.63 38.02
CA LEU A 362 -30.55 6.59 38.67
C LEU A 362 -31.93 5.98 38.90
N LEU A 363 -32.48 5.28 37.91
CA LEU A 363 -33.79 4.66 38.00
C LEU A 363 -33.85 3.56 39.07
N GLU A 364 -32.78 2.76 39.21
CA GLU A 364 -32.68 1.72 40.25
C GLU A 364 -32.87 2.29 41.66
N ILE A 365 -32.22 3.41 41.98
CA ILE A 365 -32.39 4.07 43.28
C ILE A 365 -33.78 4.69 43.43
N VAL A 366 -34.34 5.23 42.35
CA VAL A 366 -35.68 5.84 42.38
C VAL A 366 -36.78 4.78 42.56
N GLU A 367 -36.59 3.57 42.04
CA GLU A 367 -37.54 2.47 42.19
C GLU A 367 -37.42 1.71 43.52
N ASP A 368 -36.28 1.82 44.21
CA ASP A 368 -36.00 1.19 45.51
C ASP A 368 -36.65 1.96 46.67
N SER A 369 -37.95 1.70 46.89
CA SER A 369 -38.75 2.33 47.96
C SER A 369 -38.12 2.27 49.36
N PRO A 370 -37.49 1.16 49.80
CA PRO A 370 -36.73 1.12 51.05
C PRO A 370 -35.68 2.23 51.19
N ARG A 371 -35.00 2.61 50.10
CA ARG A 371 -33.93 3.63 50.13
C ARG A 371 -34.45 5.07 50.10
N HIS A 372 -35.74 5.30 49.89
CA HIS A 372 -36.27 6.66 49.73
C HIS A 372 -36.09 7.52 50.97
N VAL A 373 -36.25 6.94 52.17
CA VAL A 373 -36.04 7.67 53.43
C VAL A 373 -34.57 8.07 53.57
N ASP A 374 -33.65 7.19 53.20
CA ASP A 374 -32.21 7.45 53.28
C ASP A 374 -31.73 8.48 52.26
N VAL A 375 -32.30 8.47 51.05
CA VAL A 375 -31.87 9.32 49.93
C VAL A 375 -32.60 10.67 49.90
N PHE A 376 -33.90 10.70 50.21
CA PHE A 376 -34.75 11.88 50.07
C PHE A 376 -35.29 12.42 51.41
N GLY A 377 -35.10 11.70 52.51
CA GLY A 377 -35.70 12.01 53.82
C GLY A 377 -37.20 11.70 53.92
N ALA A 378 -37.83 11.21 52.85
CA ALA A 378 -39.25 10.88 52.79
C ALA A 378 -39.55 9.92 51.61
N LEU A 379 -40.66 9.18 51.70
CA LEU A 379 -41.14 8.34 50.61
C LEU A 379 -41.58 9.19 49.41
N LEU A 380 -41.18 8.81 48.20
CA LEU A 380 -41.67 9.44 46.99
C LEU A 380 -43.14 9.12 46.76
N LYS A 381 -43.90 10.10 46.27
CA LYS A 381 -45.32 9.91 45.91
C LYS A 381 -45.42 9.08 44.63
N THR A 382 -46.34 8.13 44.57
CA THR A 382 -46.65 7.40 43.33
C THR A 382 -47.34 8.31 42.31
N LYS A 383 -47.15 8.00 41.03
CA LYS A 383 -47.95 8.59 39.95
C LYS A 383 -49.36 8.02 40.04
N SER A 384 -50.32 8.94 39.92
CA SER A 384 -51.75 8.63 39.82
C SER A 384 -52.05 8.00 38.48
#